data_AF-A0A9W5VGM1-F1
#
_entry.id   AF-A0A9W5VGM1-F1
#
_cell.length_a   1.000
_cell.length_b   1.000
_cell.length_c   1.000
_cell.angle_alpha   90.00
_cell.angle_beta   90.00
_cell.angle_gamma   90.00
#
_symmetry.space_group_name_H-M   'P 1'
#
loop_
_entity.id
_entity.type
_entity.pdbx_description
1 polymer ?
#
loop_
_entity_poly.entity_id
_entity_poly.type
_entity_poly.pdbx_seq_one_letter_code
_entity_poly.pdbx_strand_id
1 'polypeptide(L)'
;MLKRPRNFKKMLILPCMCSITFYLGSQIMTHTEAAFIHETKVEATLSTAIIFPKTVNTLKEQSEKHKQFIEREYGTMKGKSKATSIEEIKQAISVWQQGREKIVAEKEALQNVYTEIEAPYNQIQEELKVNKDESMQQVSIYVNEGFRSIKEKRDYIEKEISLKAIDEQIQALQQQLNVAIEAEGQKKAEEQKKVEEQKKA
;
A
#
# COMPACT_ATOMS: atom_id res chain seq x y z
N MET A 1 85.36 33.42 -29.27
CA MET A 1 84.30 32.74 -30.06
C MET A 1 83.23 32.23 -29.12
N LEU A 2 81.96 32.47 -29.49
CA LEU A 2 80.76 32.17 -28.71
C LEU A 2 80.59 30.67 -28.42
N LYS A 3 80.08 30.34 -27.23
CA LYS A 3 78.99 29.37 -27.01
C LYS A 3 78.41 29.50 -25.58
N ARG A 4 77.19 30.02 -25.48
CA ARG A 4 76.20 29.76 -24.40
C ARG A 4 75.39 28.52 -24.81
N PRO A 5 74.78 27.71 -23.90
CA PRO A 5 73.65 28.13 -23.04
C PRO A 5 73.67 27.55 -21.60
N ARG A 6 73.39 28.38 -20.58
CA ARG A 6 72.13 28.54 -19.80
C ARG A 6 71.85 27.49 -18.70
N ASN A 7 71.83 28.03 -17.47
CA ASN A 7 70.78 27.89 -16.46
C ASN A 7 70.61 26.55 -15.70
N PHE A 8 71.33 26.42 -14.58
CA PHE A 8 70.84 25.63 -13.45
C PHE A 8 70.15 26.55 -12.43
N LYS A 9 68.85 26.80 -12.61
CA LYS A 9 68.00 27.26 -11.52
C LYS A 9 67.41 26.03 -10.83
N LYS A 10 67.71 25.90 -9.53
CA LYS A 10 67.14 24.93 -8.61
C LYS A 10 65.60 24.99 -8.70
N MET A 11 64.98 23.91 -9.15
CA MET A 11 63.55 23.66 -8.94
C MET A 11 63.46 22.28 -8.28
N LEU A 12 63.30 22.29 -6.96
CA LEU A 12 62.93 21.13 -6.15
C LEU A 12 61.53 20.68 -6.61
N ILE A 13 61.47 19.66 -7.46
CA ILE A 13 60.25 18.90 -7.72
C ILE A 13 60.40 17.64 -6.91
N LEU A 14 59.79 17.62 -5.74
CA LEU A 14 59.64 16.44 -4.92
C LEU A 14 58.59 15.53 -5.61
N PRO A 15 58.96 14.38 -6.20
CA PRO A 15 57.97 13.49 -6.76
C PRO A 15 57.26 12.83 -5.59
N CYS A 16 56.00 13.20 -5.43
CA CYS A 16 55.06 12.67 -4.47
C CYS A 16 55.06 11.13 -4.51
N MET A 17 55.52 10.50 -3.43
CA MET A 17 55.51 9.05 -3.19
C MET A 17 54.09 8.47 -2.97
N CYS A 18 53.03 9.19 -3.33
CA CYS A 18 51.64 8.75 -3.10
C CYS A 18 51.03 7.91 -4.25
N SER A 19 51.76 7.65 -5.34
CA SER A 19 51.18 6.98 -6.51
C SER A 19 51.54 5.49 -6.64
N ILE A 20 52.53 4.99 -5.89
CA ILE A 20 52.99 3.60 -6.05
C ILE A 20 52.19 2.63 -5.15
N THR A 21 51.66 3.10 -4.02
CA THR A 21 50.84 2.26 -3.11
C THR A 21 49.43 2.00 -3.64
N PHE A 22 48.87 2.88 -4.48
CA PHE A 22 47.57 2.64 -5.10
C PHE A 22 47.63 1.57 -6.20
N TYR A 23 48.74 1.49 -6.94
CA TYR A 23 48.91 0.52 -8.03
C TYR A 23 49.21 -0.91 -7.53
N LEU A 24 49.84 -1.06 -6.36
CA LEU A 24 50.02 -2.37 -5.73
C LEU A 24 48.78 -2.83 -4.94
N GLY A 25 47.93 -1.90 -4.48
CA GLY A 25 46.64 -2.23 -3.87
C GLY A 25 45.62 -2.80 -4.86
N SER A 26 45.69 -2.43 -6.15
CA SER A 26 44.77 -2.96 -7.17
C SER A 26 45.02 -4.41 -7.58
N GLN A 27 46.17 -5.00 -7.21
CA GLN A 27 46.41 -6.45 -7.44
C GLN A 27 46.09 -7.31 -6.21
N ILE A 28 45.82 -6.72 -5.05
CA ILE A 28 45.42 -7.46 -3.83
C ILE A 28 43.89 -7.47 -3.66
N MET A 29 43.15 -6.62 -4.38
CA MET A 29 41.68 -6.56 -4.33
C MET A 29 40.95 -7.40 -5.37
N THR A 30 41.60 -8.37 -6.03
CA THR A 30 40.89 -9.35 -6.89
C THR A 30 40.23 -10.49 -6.10
N HIS A 31 40.27 -10.44 -4.78
CA HIS A 31 39.53 -11.35 -3.88
C HIS A 31 38.69 -10.58 -2.87
N THR A 32 37.92 -9.59 -3.33
CA THR A 32 36.62 -9.33 -2.68
C THR A 32 35.59 -10.22 -3.37
N GLU A 33 35.74 -11.53 -3.12
CA GLU A 33 34.63 -12.45 -3.25
C GLU A 33 33.58 -11.94 -2.26
N ALA A 34 32.58 -11.22 -2.78
CA ALA A 34 31.38 -10.96 -2.02
C ALA A 34 30.82 -12.33 -1.68
N ALA A 35 31.09 -12.79 -0.46
CA ALA A 35 30.54 -14.00 0.08
C ALA A 35 29.04 -13.77 0.27
N PHE A 36 28.29 -13.83 -0.83
CA PHE A 36 26.86 -14.08 -0.87
C PHE A 36 26.65 -15.53 -0.43
N ILE A 37 26.96 -15.79 0.83
CA ILE A 37 26.56 -17.03 1.47
C ILE A 37 25.06 -16.84 1.71
N HIS A 38 24.29 -17.63 0.96
CA HIS A 38 22.85 -17.87 1.13
C HIS A 38 21.83 -17.03 0.35
N GLU A 39 22.20 -16.41 -0.77
CA GLU A 39 21.18 -16.15 -1.81
C GLU A 39 21.20 -17.33 -2.78
N THR A 40 20.14 -18.14 -2.74
CA THR A 40 19.84 -19.15 -3.74
C THR A 40 19.99 -18.50 -5.10
N LYS A 41 21.06 -18.82 -5.82
CA LYS A 41 21.33 -18.27 -7.15
C LYS A 41 20.32 -18.93 -8.08
N VAL A 42 19.16 -18.32 -8.17
CA VAL A 42 18.08 -18.76 -9.04
C VAL A 42 18.50 -18.40 -10.46
N GLU A 43 19.12 -19.37 -11.15
CA GLU A 43 19.30 -19.35 -12.60
C GLU A 43 17.94 -19.66 -13.27
N ALA A 44 16.91 -18.89 -12.92
CA ALA A 44 15.63 -18.94 -13.61
C ALA A 44 15.58 -17.84 -14.66
N THR A 45 15.04 -18.18 -15.83
CA THR A 45 14.61 -17.24 -16.87
C THR A 45 13.69 -16.13 -16.34
N LEU A 46 13.01 -16.42 -15.22
CA LEU A 46 12.29 -15.50 -14.36
C LEU A 46 13.25 -14.78 -13.40
N SER A 47 13.79 -13.64 -13.79
CA SER A 47 14.54 -12.75 -12.87
C SER A 47 13.79 -11.43 -12.69
N THR A 48 12.52 -11.50 -12.29
CA THR A 48 11.75 -10.31 -11.92
C THR A 48 11.94 -10.03 -10.42
N ALA A 49 12.10 -8.77 -10.03
CA ALA A 49 12.31 -8.43 -8.62
C ALA A 49 11.14 -8.85 -7.69
N ILE A 50 9.99 -9.16 -8.29
CA ILE A 50 8.75 -9.50 -7.58
C ILE A 50 8.76 -10.93 -7.04
N ILE A 51 9.47 -11.88 -7.65
CA ILE A 51 9.52 -13.27 -7.16
C ILE A 51 10.49 -13.47 -5.98
N PHE A 52 11.27 -12.44 -5.63
CA PHE A 52 12.18 -12.54 -4.50
C PHE A 52 11.42 -12.64 -3.18
N PRO A 53 11.90 -13.48 -2.24
CA PRO A 53 11.24 -13.67 -0.95
C PRO A 53 10.92 -12.40 -0.17
N LYS A 54 11.82 -11.41 -0.19
CA LYS A 54 11.59 -10.15 0.51
C LYS A 54 10.43 -9.35 -0.11
N THR A 55 10.30 -9.39 -1.43
CA THR A 55 9.27 -8.63 -2.15
C THR A 55 7.89 -9.24 -1.91
N VAL A 56 7.73 -10.55 -2.06
CA VAL A 56 6.45 -11.22 -1.79
C VAL A 56 6.02 -11.06 -0.32
N ASN A 57 6.94 -11.14 0.64
CA ASN A 57 6.62 -10.86 2.05
C ASN A 57 6.14 -9.41 2.24
N THR A 58 6.76 -8.45 1.55
CA THR A 58 6.31 -7.05 1.56
C THR A 58 4.88 -6.92 1.02
N LEU A 59 4.57 -7.57 -0.10
CA LEU A 59 3.22 -7.59 -0.67
C LEU A 59 2.20 -8.25 0.28
N LYS A 60 2.58 -9.36 0.94
CA LYS A 60 1.75 -10.00 1.97
C LYS A 60 1.45 -9.04 3.12
N GLU A 61 2.46 -8.35 3.64
CA GLU A 61 2.28 -7.37 4.72
C GLU A 61 1.44 -6.17 4.30
N GLN A 62 1.65 -5.63 3.10
CA GLN A 62 0.81 -4.56 2.55
C GLN A 62 -0.65 -5.01 2.42
N SER A 63 -0.90 -6.20 1.88
CA SER A 63 -2.26 -6.75 1.76
C SER A 63 -2.96 -6.88 3.11
N GLU A 64 -2.23 -7.28 4.15
CA GLU A 64 -2.76 -7.38 5.52
C GLU A 64 -3.06 -5.99 6.10
N LYS A 65 -2.18 -5.00 5.89
CA LYS A 65 -2.41 -3.62 6.35
C LYS A 65 -3.65 -3.00 5.72
N HIS A 66 -3.83 -3.15 4.40
CA HIS A 66 -5.02 -2.66 3.70
C HIS A 66 -6.29 -3.36 4.23
N LYS A 67 -6.26 -4.69 4.36
CA LYS A 67 -7.39 -5.45 4.95
C LYS A 67 -7.77 -4.94 6.34
N GLN A 68 -6.81 -4.84 7.25
CA GLN A 68 -7.06 -4.40 8.63
C GLN A 68 -7.56 -2.96 8.71
N PHE A 69 -7.07 -2.08 7.83
CA PHE A 69 -7.54 -0.71 7.75
C PHE A 69 -9.02 -0.69 7.34
N ILE A 70 -9.39 -1.41 6.27
CA ILE A 70 -10.76 -1.46 5.78
C ILE A 70 -11.70 -2.02 6.85
N GLU A 71 -11.32 -3.11 7.53
CA GLU A 71 -12.10 -3.72 8.62
C GLU A 71 -12.33 -2.72 9.77
N ARG A 72 -11.29 -1.98 10.17
CA ARG A 72 -11.37 -0.98 11.24
C ARG A 72 -12.26 0.20 10.87
N GLU A 73 -12.09 0.75 9.68
CA GLU A 73 -12.88 1.89 9.21
C GLU A 73 -14.36 1.47 9.11
N TYR A 74 -14.63 0.30 8.52
CA TYR A 74 -16.00 -0.21 8.41
C TYR A 74 -16.64 -0.51 9.78
N GLY A 75 -15.87 -1.04 10.73
CA GLY A 75 -16.31 -1.20 12.11
C GLY A 75 -16.67 0.13 12.78
N THR A 76 -15.88 1.18 12.53
CA THR A 76 -16.12 2.54 13.04
C THR A 76 -17.41 3.13 12.46
N MET A 77 -17.65 2.93 11.16
CA MET A 77 -18.89 3.35 10.49
C MET A 77 -20.11 2.67 11.12
N LYS A 78 -20.07 1.34 11.29
CA LYS A 78 -21.14 0.56 11.94
C LYS A 78 -21.45 1.05 13.37
N GLY A 79 -20.45 1.52 14.11
CA GLY A 79 -20.64 2.11 15.43
C GLY A 79 -21.52 3.37 15.44
N LYS A 80 -21.68 4.05 14.29
CA LYS A 80 -22.49 5.26 14.13
C LYS A 80 -23.88 5.03 13.53
N SER A 81 -24.29 3.78 13.30
CA SER A 81 -25.58 3.46 12.65
C SER A 81 -26.83 3.71 13.51
N LYS A 82 -26.69 3.91 14.83
CA LYS A 82 -27.81 4.10 15.78
C LYS A 82 -27.97 5.54 16.25
N ALA A 83 -27.79 6.50 15.35
CA ALA A 83 -28.00 7.92 15.64
C ALA A 83 -29.48 8.22 15.90
N THR A 84 -29.77 9.06 16.90
CA THR A 84 -31.15 9.35 17.34
C THR A 84 -31.53 10.83 17.23
N SER A 85 -30.59 11.74 17.46
CA SER A 85 -30.81 13.18 17.25
C SER A 85 -30.46 13.61 15.83
N ILE A 86 -31.00 14.76 15.38
CA ILE A 86 -30.70 15.33 14.06
C ILE A 86 -29.20 15.57 13.90
N GLU A 87 -28.54 16.07 14.95
CA GLU A 87 -27.09 16.30 14.98
C GLU A 87 -26.30 15.00 14.88
N GLU A 88 -26.71 13.97 15.62
CA GLU A 88 -26.09 12.64 15.55
C GLU A 88 -26.25 12.02 14.17
N ILE A 89 -27.42 12.18 13.53
CA ILE A 89 -27.67 11.64 12.18
C ILE A 89 -26.80 12.37 11.15
N LYS A 90 -26.69 13.70 11.22
CA LYS A 90 -25.78 14.47 10.36
C LYS A 90 -24.32 14.03 10.53
N GLN A 91 -23.89 13.84 11.77
CA GLN A 91 -22.55 13.35 12.06
C GLN A 91 -22.34 11.92 11.52
N ALA A 92 -23.34 11.04 11.68
CA ALA A 92 -23.29 9.68 11.15
C ALA A 92 -23.16 9.70 9.62
N ILE A 93 -23.95 10.50 8.91
CA ILE A 93 -23.86 10.66 7.45
C ILE A 93 -22.43 11.07 7.04
N SER A 94 -21.86 12.08 7.70
CA SER A 94 -20.51 12.56 7.42
C SER A 94 -19.46 11.46 7.63
N VAL A 95 -19.53 10.72 8.74
CA VAL A 95 -18.63 9.59 9.02
C VAL A 95 -18.77 8.49 7.97
N TRP A 96 -19.99 8.16 7.56
CA TRP A 96 -20.23 7.12 6.56
C TRP A 96 -19.75 7.52 5.17
N GLN A 97 -19.96 8.77 4.76
CA GLN A 97 -19.46 9.30 3.48
C GLN A 97 -17.93 9.31 3.44
N GLN A 98 -17.29 9.83 4.49
CA GLN A 98 -15.82 9.87 4.56
C GLN A 98 -15.23 8.46 4.65
N GLY A 99 -15.85 7.57 5.44
CA GLY A 99 -15.43 6.17 5.55
C GLY A 99 -15.55 5.43 4.22
N ARG A 100 -16.60 5.69 3.44
CA ARG A 100 -16.77 5.14 2.09
C ARG A 100 -15.60 5.50 1.18
N GLU A 101 -15.23 6.77 1.12
CA GLU A 101 -14.11 7.24 0.26
C GLU A 101 -12.80 6.55 0.61
N LYS A 102 -12.50 6.45 1.92
CA LYS A 102 -11.31 5.72 2.40
C LYS A 102 -11.35 4.24 2.02
N ILE A 103 -12.50 3.57 2.22
CA ILE A 103 -12.65 2.15 1.87
C ILE A 103 -12.47 1.92 0.37
N VAL A 104 -12.96 2.83 -0.49
CA VAL A 104 -12.75 2.75 -1.94
C VAL A 104 -11.26 2.81 -2.27
N ALA A 105 -10.54 3.80 -1.75
CA ALA A 105 -9.11 3.96 -2.01
C ALA A 105 -8.30 2.76 -1.52
N GLU A 106 -8.63 2.23 -0.35
CA GLU A 106 -7.92 1.08 0.24
C GLU A 106 -8.26 -0.24 -0.47
N LYS A 107 -9.49 -0.41 -0.97
CA LYS A 107 -9.85 -1.52 -1.85
C LYS A 107 -9.06 -1.49 -3.15
N GLU A 108 -8.90 -0.31 -3.75
CA GLU A 108 -8.08 -0.13 -4.95
C GLU A 108 -6.60 -0.44 -4.68
N ALA A 109 -6.05 0.05 -3.56
CA ALA A 109 -4.68 -0.28 -3.15
C ALA A 109 -4.48 -1.80 -2.94
N LEU A 110 -5.44 -2.48 -2.30
CA LEU A 110 -5.40 -3.94 -2.14
C LEU A 110 -5.49 -4.68 -3.49
N GLN A 111 -6.29 -4.18 -4.42
CA GLN A 111 -6.37 -4.73 -5.79
C GLN A 111 -5.05 -4.52 -6.55
N ASN A 112 -4.35 -3.41 -6.35
CA ASN A 112 -3.04 -3.17 -6.94
C ASN A 112 -2.01 -4.19 -6.41
N VAL A 113 -1.96 -4.41 -5.09
CA VAL A 113 -1.09 -5.44 -4.49
C VAL A 113 -1.37 -6.84 -5.06
N TYR A 114 -2.64 -7.19 -5.25
CA TYR A 114 -3.03 -8.44 -5.93
C TYR A 114 -2.49 -8.51 -7.36
N THR A 115 -2.68 -7.44 -8.13
CA THR A 115 -2.29 -7.37 -9.55
C THR A 115 -0.77 -7.45 -9.71
N GLU A 116 0.00 -6.86 -8.79
CA GLU A 116 1.46 -6.92 -8.77
C GLU A 116 2.01 -8.35 -8.64
N ILE A 117 1.35 -9.21 -7.85
CA ILE A 117 1.79 -10.60 -7.67
C ILE A 117 1.18 -11.58 -8.69
N GLU A 118 0.07 -11.20 -9.34
CA GLU A 118 -0.66 -12.05 -10.29
C GLU A 118 0.19 -12.38 -11.53
N ALA A 119 0.82 -11.38 -12.15
CA ALA A 119 1.61 -11.61 -13.36
C ALA A 119 2.82 -12.55 -13.10
N PRO A 120 3.66 -12.32 -12.07
CA PRO A 120 4.73 -13.27 -11.71
C PRO A 120 4.21 -14.66 -11.35
N TYR A 121 3.09 -14.75 -10.63
CA TYR A 121 2.45 -16.04 -10.32
C TYR A 121 2.09 -16.80 -11.59
N ASN A 122 1.40 -16.15 -12.54
CA ASN A 122 1.00 -16.76 -13.81
C ASN A 122 2.21 -17.18 -14.64
N GLN A 123 3.27 -16.36 -14.68
CA GLN A 123 4.49 -16.70 -15.40
C GLN A 123 5.16 -17.95 -14.82
N ILE A 124 5.24 -18.06 -13.49
CA ILE A 124 5.75 -19.27 -12.82
C ILE A 124 4.89 -20.49 -13.16
N GLN A 125 3.55 -20.36 -13.18
CA GLN A 125 2.67 -21.48 -13.54
C GLN A 125 2.94 -21.99 -14.96
N GLU A 126 3.19 -21.09 -15.92
CA GLU A 126 3.52 -21.48 -17.30
C GLU A 126 4.92 -22.11 -17.39
N GLU A 127 5.92 -21.55 -16.70
CA GLU A 127 7.27 -22.11 -16.69
C GLU A 127 7.32 -23.51 -16.07
N LEU A 128 6.55 -23.78 -15.01
CA LEU A 128 6.46 -25.12 -14.39
C LEU A 128 5.89 -26.21 -15.31
N LYS A 129 5.12 -25.84 -16.35
CA LYS A 129 4.61 -26.82 -17.32
C LYS A 129 5.71 -27.37 -18.21
N VAL A 130 6.75 -26.56 -18.45
CA VAL A 130 7.83 -26.85 -19.41
C VAL A 130 9.11 -27.26 -18.68
N ASN A 131 9.43 -26.60 -17.56
CA ASN A 131 10.62 -26.83 -16.76
C ASN A 131 10.25 -27.29 -15.34
N LYS A 132 10.82 -28.42 -14.89
CA LYS A 132 10.56 -29.02 -13.56
C LYS A 132 11.76 -28.95 -12.62
N ASP A 133 12.73 -28.09 -12.90
CA ASP A 133 13.91 -27.91 -12.06
C ASP A 133 13.55 -27.61 -10.59
N GLU A 134 14.33 -28.18 -9.67
CA GLU A 134 14.09 -28.08 -8.22
C GLU A 134 14.10 -26.62 -7.72
N SER A 135 14.96 -25.78 -8.30
CA SER A 135 15.02 -24.34 -8.01
C SER A 135 13.71 -23.62 -8.37
N MET A 136 13.13 -23.93 -9.54
CA MET A 136 11.87 -23.35 -9.99
C MET A 136 10.70 -23.86 -9.14
N GLN A 137 10.72 -25.14 -8.74
CA GLN A 137 9.73 -25.67 -7.81
C GLN A 137 9.77 -24.93 -6.47
N GLN A 138 10.95 -24.68 -5.91
CA GLN A 138 11.08 -23.96 -4.64
C GLN A 138 10.57 -22.51 -4.72
N VAL A 139 10.92 -21.79 -5.79
CA VAL A 139 10.40 -20.43 -6.05
C VAL A 139 8.87 -20.46 -6.17
N SER A 140 8.33 -21.46 -6.86
CA SER A 140 6.89 -21.57 -7.06
C SER A 140 6.10 -21.79 -5.77
N ILE A 141 6.57 -22.63 -4.85
CA ILE A 141 5.90 -22.89 -3.57
C ILE A 141 5.68 -21.56 -2.84
N TYR A 142 6.74 -20.76 -2.77
CA TYR A 142 6.75 -19.53 -2.03
C TYR A 142 5.90 -18.42 -2.69
N VAL A 143 6.01 -18.24 -4.02
CA VAL A 143 5.16 -17.26 -4.74
C VAL A 143 3.69 -17.68 -4.73
N ASN A 144 3.38 -18.98 -4.83
CA ASN A 144 2.03 -19.51 -4.73
C ASN A 144 1.40 -19.22 -3.37
N GLU A 145 2.15 -19.41 -2.28
CA GLU A 145 1.70 -19.09 -0.93
C GLU A 145 1.38 -17.59 -0.80
N GLY A 146 2.29 -16.73 -1.29
CA GLY A 146 2.08 -15.29 -1.31
C GLY A 146 0.84 -14.87 -2.10
N PHE A 147 0.72 -15.36 -3.34
CA PHE A 147 -0.42 -15.08 -4.20
C PHE A 147 -1.74 -15.51 -3.56
N ARG A 148 -1.81 -16.76 -3.06
CA ARG A 148 -2.98 -17.28 -2.37
C ARG A 148 -3.34 -16.42 -1.16
N SER A 149 -2.36 -16.07 -0.34
CA SER A 149 -2.58 -15.27 0.87
C SER A 149 -3.13 -13.87 0.56
N ILE A 150 -2.65 -13.22 -0.50
CA ILE A 150 -3.12 -11.90 -0.93
C ILE A 150 -4.52 -12.01 -1.54
N LYS A 151 -4.75 -13.00 -2.40
CA LYS A 151 -6.04 -13.27 -3.02
C LYS A 151 -7.14 -13.52 -1.99
N GLU A 152 -6.88 -14.37 -1.00
CA GLU A 152 -7.83 -14.67 0.08
C GLU A 152 -8.27 -13.39 0.82
N LYS A 153 -7.36 -12.45 1.09
CA LYS A 153 -7.69 -11.18 1.75
C LYS A 153 -8.54 -10.27 0.86
N ARG A 154 -8.17 -10.14 -0.41
CA ARG A 154 -8.91 -9.35 -1.39
C ARG A 154 -10.33 -9.88 -1.57
N ASP A 155 -10.48 -11.19 -1.75
CA ASP A 155 -11.78 -11.82 -1.94
C ASP A 155 -12.65 -11.77 -0.67
N TYR A 156 -12.03 -11.88 0.52
CA TYR A 156 -12.71 -11.66 1.79
C TYR A 156 -13.28 -10.23 1.89
N ILE A 157 -12.47 -9.22 1.61
CA ILE A 157 -12.89 -7.81 1.66
C ILE A 157 -14.01 -7.52 0.65
N GLU A 158 -13.92 -8.07 -0.55
CA GLU A 158 -14.95 -7.87 -1.58
C GLU A 158 -16.29 -8.50 -1.17
N LYS A 159 -16.23 -9.66 -0.50
CA LYS A 159 -17.43 -10.37 -0.01
C LYS A 159 -18.06 -9.69 1.21
N GLU A 160 -17.26 -9.34 2.22
CA GLU A 160 -17.80 -8.90 3.52
C GLU A 160 -18.11 -7.40 3.57
N ILE A 161 -17.45 -6.59 2.72
CA ILE A 161 -17.55 -5.13 2.77
C ILE A 161 -17.99 -4.62 1.40
N SER A 162 -19.30 -4.61 1.20
CA SER A 162 -19.92 -4.14 -0.04
C SER A 162 -20.08 -2.62 -0.05
N LEU A 163 -19.54 -1.97 -1.09
CA LEU A 163 -19.75 -0.53 -1.32
C LEU A 163 -21.24 -0.20 -1.53
N LYS A 164 -22.00 -1.12 -2.14
CA LYS A 164 -23.44 -0.96 -2.32
C LYS A 164 -24.16 -0.92 -0.96
N ALA A 165 -23.80 -1.80 -0.03
CA ALA A 165 -24.39 -1.80 1.31
C ALA A 165 -24.05 -0.51 2.09
N ILE A 166 -22.86 0.04 1.87
CA ILE A 166 -22.46 1.34 2.42
C ILE A 166 -23.33 2.47 1.83
N ASP A 167 -23.54 2.47 0.52
CA ASP A 167 -24.40 3.44 -0.17
C ASP A 167 -25.86 3.38 0.30
N GLU A 168 -26.40 2.17 0.46
CA GLU A 168 -27.74 1.95 1.01
C GLU A 168 -27.87 2.48 2.44
N GLN A 169 -26.85 2.29 3.29
CA GLN A 169 -26.86 2.80 4.65
C GLN A 169 -26.79 4.34 4.70
N ILE A 170 -25.99 4.96 3.82
CA ILE A 170 -25.92 6.43 3.70
C ILE A 170 -27.30 6.97 3.30
N GLN A 171 -27.95 6.34 2.31
CA GLN A 171 -29.30 6.72 1.88
C GLN A 171 -30.33 6.57 3.02
N ALA A 172 -30.27 5.48 3.77
CA ALA A 172 -31.16 5.26 4.92
C ALA A 172 -31.00 6.35 5.98
N LEU A 173 -29.76 6.75 6.30
CA LEU A 173 -29.50 7.85 7.24
C LEU A 173 -30.00 9.20 6.71
N GLN A 174 -29.85 9.47 5.41
CA GLN A 174 -30.38 10.69 4.78
C GLN A 174 -31.92 10.74 4.85
N GLN A 175 -32.59 9.61 4.64
CA GLN A 175 -34.04 9.52 4.79
C GLN A 175 -34.48 9.74 6.24
N GLN A 176 -33.78 9.13 7.21
CA GLN A 176 -34.03 9.36 8.64
C GLN A 176 -33.87 10.83 9.03
N LEU A 177 -32.85 11.51 8.48
CA LEU A 177 -32.63 12.93 8.71
C LEU A 177 -33.80 13.78 8.22
N ASN A 178 -34.29 13.52 6.99
CA ASN A 178 -35.39 14.29 6.41
C ASN A 178 -36.67 14.13 7.25
N VAL A 179 -37.01 12.90 7.65
CA VAL A 179 -38.17 12.63 8.52
C VAL A 179 -38.04 13.33 9.87
N ALA A 180 -36.85 13.31 10.48
CA ALA A 180 -36.62 13.98 11.77
C ALA A 180 -36.79 15.50 11.68
N ILE A 181 -36.30 16.12 10.61
CA ILE A 181 -36.44 17.57 10.36
C ILE A 181 -37.91 17.94 10.11
N GLU A 182 -38.64 17.18 9.30
CA GLU A 182 -40.05 17.41 9.04
C GLU A 182 -40.90 17.32 10.32
N ALA A 183 -40.65 16.31 11.14
CA ALA A 183 -41.33 16.14 12.43
C ALA A 183 -41.05 17.29 13.40
N GLU A 184 -39.81 17.79 13.45
CA GLU A 184 -39.45 18.97 14.26
C GLU A 184 -40.15 20.24 13.74
N GLY A 185 -40.22 20.43 12.42
CA GLY A 185 -40.92 21.55 11.79
C GLY A 185 -42.41 21.55 12.09
N GLN A 186 -43.08 20.39 12.02
CA GLN A 186 -44.50 20.25 12.36
C GLN A 186 -44.79 20.56 13.82
N LYS A 187 -43.95 20.07 14.75
CA LYS A 187 -44.08 20.37 16.18
C LYS A 187 -43.97 21.88 16.47
N LYS A 188 -42.98 22.55 15.87
CA LYS A 188 -42.81 24.00 16.01
C LYS A 188 -44.01 24.78 15.46
N ALA A 189 -44.60 24.33 14.35
CA ALA A 189 -45.78 24.97 13.78
C ALA A 189 -47.03 24.78 14.65
N GLU A 190 -47.22 23.61 15.27
CA GLU A 190 -48.32 23.37 16.21
C GLU A 190 -48.18 24.16 17.51
N GLU A 191 -46.96 24.27 18.04
CA GLU A 191 -46.67 25.09 19.24
C GLU A 191 -46.97 26.57 18.98
N GLN A 192 -46.60 27.09 17.80
CA GLN A 192 -46.91 28.48 17.42
C GLN A 192 -48.42 28.74 17.33
N LYS A 193 -49.20 27.81 16.77
CA LYS A 193 -50.67 27.93 16.71
C LYS A 193 -51.30 27.96 18.10
N LYS A 194 -50.85 27.09 19.02
CA LYS A 194 -51.35 27.07 20.41
C LYS A 194 -51.02 28.36 21.16
N VAL A 195 -49.84 28.94 20.93
CA VAL A 195 -49.44 30.22 21.54
C VAL A 195 -50.25 31.40 20.98
N GLU A 196 -50.58 31.41 19.69
CA GLU A 196 -51.46 32.43 19.10
C GLU A 196 -52.91 32.33 19.60
N GLU A 197 -53.44 31.13 19.77
CA GLU A 197 -54.78 30.91 20.34
C GLU A 197 -54.87 31.37 21.80
N GLN A 198 -53.83 31.11 22.61
CA GLN A 198 -53.77 31.57 24.01
C GLN A 198 -53.60 33.09 24.15
N LYS A 199 -53.06 33.79 23.14
CA LYS A 199 -52.93 35.26 23.15
C LYS A 199 -54.18 35.99 22.67
N LYS A 200 -55.14 35.26 22.06
CA LYS A 200 -56.42 35.81 21.56
C LYS A 200 -57.60 35.55 22.51
N ALA A 201 -57.40 34.81 23.59
CA ALA A 201 -58.34 34.61 24.69
C ALA A 201 -58.04 35.58 25.85
#